data_AF-A0A3P6UYB6-F1
#
_entry.id   AF-A0A3P6UYB6-F1
#
_cell.length_a   1.000
_cell.length_b   1.000
_cell.length_c   1.000
_cell.angle_alpha   90.00
_cell.angle_beta   90.00
_cell.angle_gamma   90.00
#
_symmetry.space_group_name_H-M   'P 1'
#
loop_
_entity.id
_entity.type
_entity.pdbx_description
1 polymer ?
#
loop_
_entity_poly.entity_id
_entity_poly.type
_entity_poly.pdbx_seq_one_letter_code
_entity_poly.pdbx_strand_id
1 'polypeptide(L)'
;MSGHIRGKNGSSDLSDWDRSCSPCHTSRRSSAAALLAGGYVVIHEYAPTNGAPPLILGERVHVVDNGDPDWLHGFREHDRTDQLIIYRTEQLITFPATCVALVQPGEQAMKILQNVAVPEIKLRLYRDQVVFAQPDTLSDGKVTVRTAHNAFAPCPLT
;
A
#
# COMPACT_ATOMS: atom_id res chain seq x y z
N MET A 1 -5.84 -73.16 -31.47
CA MET A 1 -7.22 -72.68 -31.73
C MET A 1 -7.37 -71.35 -31.02
N SER A 2 -7.80 -70.31 -31.75
CA SER A 2 -8.48 -69.05 -31.34
C SER A 2 -7.97 -68.29 -30.11
N GLY A 3 -7.84 -66.97 -30.06
CA GLY A 3 -8.48 -65.91 -30.84
C GLY A 3 -8.56 -64.68 -29.92
N HIS A 4 -8.33 -63.51 -30.47
CA HIS A 4 -8.34 -62.20 -29.82
C HIS A 4 -9.77 -61.64 -29.76
N ILE A 5 -10.30 -61.11 -28.64
CA ILE A 5 -11.32 -60.03 -28.57
C ILE A 5 -11.22 -59.28 -27.21
N ARG A 6 -11.60 -58.01 -27.28
CA ARG A 6 -11.38 -56.82 -26.45
C ARG A 6 -12.67 -56.37 -25.73
N GLY A 7 -12.52 -55.63 -24.62
CA GLY A 7 -13.50 -54.68 -24.07
C GLY A 7 -14.48 -55.23 -23.00
N LYS A 8 -15.15 -54.44 -22.15
CA LYS A 8 -14.99 -53.08 -21.57
C LYS A 8 -16.13 -52.97 -20.53
N ASN A 9 -15.94 -52.21 -19.45
CA ASN A 9 -16.95 -51.67 -18.49
C ASN A 9 -17.49 -52.69 -17.44
N GLY A 10 -17.66 -52.37 -16.14
CA GLY A 10 -17.47 -51.14 -15.36
C GLY A 10 -18.02 -51.30 -13.92
N SER A 11 -17.74 -50.29 -13.07
CA SER A 11 -18.42 -49.93 -11.79
C SER A 11 -18.18 -50.90 -10.61
N SER A 12 -17.93 -50.54 -9.36
CA SER A 12 -17.88 -49.31 -8.54
C SER A 12 -17.45 -49.86 -7.15
N ASP A 13 -16.54 -49.27 -6.38
CA ASP A 13 -16.87 -48.30 -5.32
C ASP A 13 -15.67 -48.34 -4.35
N LEU A 14 -14.89 -47.25 -4.25
CA LEU A 14 -14.14 -46.79 -3.07
C LEU A 14 -13.60 -45.39 -3.43
N SER A 15 -14.53 -44.45 -3.56
CA SER A 15 -14.32 -42.99 -3.45
C SER A 15 -13.80 -42.69 -2.03
N ASP A 16 -13.04 -41.67 -1.67
CA ASP A 16 -13.09 -40.27 -2.06
C ASP A 16 -11.88 -39.60 -1.35
N TRP A 17 -10.69 -39.53 -1.99
CA TRP A 17 -9.54 -38.77 -1.43
C TRP A 17 -9.33 -37.41 -2.11
N ASP A 18 -10.23 -37.01 -3.02
CA ASP A 18 -10.14 -35.78 -3.80
C ASP A 18 -11.13 -34.69 -3.31
N ARG A 19 -11.34 -34.62 -1.99
CA ARG A 19 -12.04 -33.51 -1.35
C ARG A 19 -11.17 -32.85 -0.30
N SER A 20 -10.24 -32.03 -0.77
CA SER A 20 -9.79 -30.88 -0.02
C SER A 20 -9.65 -29.69 -0.96
N CYS A 21 -10.78 -29.05 -1.24
CA CYS A 21 -10.81 -27.65 -1.63
C CYS A 21 -10.42 -26.79 -0.42
N SER A 22 -9.15 -26.81 -0.05
CA SER A 22 -8.55 -25.68 0.67
C SER A 22 -8.10 -24.69 -0.39
N PRO A 23 -8.45 -23.40 -0.31
CA PRO A 23 -7.93 -22.43 -1.25
C PRO A 23 -6.41 -22.50 -1.18
N CYS A 24 -5.79 -22.87 -2.31
CA CYS A 24 -4.38 -22.63 -2.55
C CYS A 24 -4.20 -21.12 -2.59
N HIS A 25 -4.22 -20.46 -1.43
CA HIS A 25 -3.67 -19.13 -1.32
C HIS A 25 -2.20 -19.33 -1.62
N THR A 26 -1.81 -18.89 -2.80
CA THR A 26 -0.44 -18.80 -3.27
C THR A 26 0.35 -17.99 -2.25
N SER A 27 0.82 -18.67 -1.20
CA SER A 27 1.73 -18.14 -0.18
C SER A 27 3.12 -18.10 -0.78
N ARG A 28 3.25 -17.32 -1.85
CA ARG A 28 4.48 -16.77 -2.42
C ARG A 28 4.13 -15.49 -3.15
N ARG A 29 3.49 -14.55 -2.44
CA ARG A 29 3.64 -13.15 -2.84
C ARG A 29 4.95 -12.68 -2.22
N SER A 30 6.01 -12.87 -3.01
CA SER A 30 7.32 -12.28 -2.79
C SER A 30 7.14 -10.86 -2.27
N SER A 31 7.90 -10.51 -1.23
CA SER A 31 8.04 -9.17 -0.64
C SER A 31 8.33 -8.05 -1.66
N ALA A 32 8.60 -8.38 -2.92
CA ALA A 32 8.67 -7.45 -4.05
C ALA A 32 7.30 -6.93 -4.53
N ALA A 33 6.21 -7.69 -4.39
CA ALA A 33 4.88 -7.25 -4.79
C ALA A 33 4.30 -6.20 -3.82
N ALA A 34 4.68 -6.25 -2.54
CA ALA A 34 4.36 -5.22 -1.56
C ALA A 34 5.14 -3.91 -1.81
N LEU A 35 6.34 -3.99 -2.40
CA LEU A 35 7.09 -2.81 -2.84
C LEU A 35 6.51 -2.17 -4.11
N LEU A 36 5.77 -2.94 -4.92
CA LEU A 36 5.09 -2.48 -6.14
C LEU A 36 3.64 -2.06 -5.90
N ALA A 37 3.00 -2.57 -4.85
CA ALA A 37 1.71 -2.12 -4.36
C ALA A 37 1.96 -0.93 -3.43
N GLY A 38 2.15 0.24 -4.05
CA GLY A 38 2.01 1.56 -3.44
C GLY A 38 1.67 1.58 -1.94
N GLY A 39 2.66 1.87 -1.10
CA GLY A 39 2.48 1.89 0.36
C GLY A 39 1.67 3.10 0.83
N TYR A 40 1.16 3.03 2.06
CA TYR A 40 0.58 4.19 2.72
C TYR A 40 1.70 5.08 3.27
N VAL A 41 1.51 6.39 3.14
CA VAL A 41 2.39 7.41 3.72
C VAL A 41 1.59 8.28 4.67
N VAL A 42 2.21 8.66 5.79
CA VAL A 42 1.63 9.58 6.77
C VAL A 42 1.53 10.98 6.18
N ILE A 43 0.32 11.51 6.12
CA ILE A 43 -0.02 12.85 5.61
C ILE A 43 -0.52 13.80 6.71
N HIS A 44 -0.85 13.28 7.89
CA HIS A 44 -1.08 14.08 9.10
C HIS A 44 -0.38 13.42 10.28
N GLU A 45 0.31 14.23 11.09
CA GLU A 45 0.93 13.73 12.32
C GLU A 45 -0.12 13.25 13.30
N TYR A 46 0.23 12.23 14.08
CA TYR A 46 -0.65 11.66 15.08
C TYR A 46 0.14 11.13 16.27
N ALA A 47 -0.21 11.56 17.48
CA ALA A 47 0.38 11.08 18.72
C ALA A 47 -0.60 10.15 19.43
N PRO A 48 -0.34 8.82 19.46
CA PRO A 48 -1.16 7.87 20.18
C PRO A 48 -1.16 8.14 21.69
N THR A 49 -2.31 7.94 22.34
CA THR A 49 -2.45 8.12 23.81
C THR A 49 -1.80 7.00 24.63
N ASN A 50 -1.46 5.87 23.99
CA ASN A 50 -0.87 4.69 24.62
C ASN A 50 0.65 4.79 24.83
N GLY A 51 1.25 5.96 24.61
CA GLY A 51 2.69 6.19 24.77
C GLY A 51 3.55 5.64 23.63
N ALA A 52 2.95 5.11 22.56
CA ALA A 52 3.69 4.79 21.34
C ALA A 52 4.27 6.08 20.72
N PRO A 53 5.40 5.98 19.98
CA PRO A 53 5.94 7.14 19.27
C PRO A 53 4.88 7.78 18.35
N PRO A 54 4.95 9.09 18.07
CA PRO A 54 4.05 9.75 17.13
C PRO A 54 4.33 9.34 15.67
N LEU A 55 3.29 9.28 14.84
CA LEU A 55 3.42 9.17 13.39
C LEU A 55 3.85 10.53 12.83
N ILE A 56 4.92 10.55 12.04
CA ILE A 56 5.50 11.77 11.47
C ILE A 56 5.22 11.85 9.97
N LEU A 57 5.03 13.06 9.45
CA LEU A 57 4.78 13.29 8.02
C LEU A 57 5.85 12.63 7.14
N GLY A 58 5.39 11.91 6.12
CA GLY A 58 6.26 11.22 5.16
C GLY A 58 6.70 9.83 5.58
N GLU A 59 6.44 9.39 6.83
CA GLU A 59 6.69 8.01 7.24
C GLU A 59 5.86 7.02 6.42
N ARG A 60 6.44 5.86 6.10
CA ARG A 60 5.72 4.76 5.46
C ARG A 60 5.09 3.86 6.51
N VAL A 61 3.85 3.46 6.24
CA VAL A 61 3.08 2.59 7.12
C VAL A 61 2.49 1.44 6.32
N HIS A 62 2.61 0.23 6.86
CA HIS A 62 1.89 -0.93 6.39
C HIS A 62 0.54 -1.00 7.11
N VAL A 63 -0.53 -0.64 6.40
CA VAL A 63 -1.90 -0.68 6.93
C VAL A 63 -2.42 -2.13 6.92
N VAL A 64 -3.01 -2.54 8.03
CA VAL A 64 -3.70 -3.82 8.21
C VAL A 64 -5.19 -3.55 8.18
N ASP A 65 -5.90 -4.26 7.31
CA ASP A 65 -7.36 -4.18 7.22
C ASP A 65 -8.03 -4.73 8.48
N ASN A 66 -8.91 -3.92 9.07
CA ASN A 66 -9.73 -4.22 10.23
C ASN A 66 -11.23 -4.01 9.99
N GLY A 67 -11.61 -3.62 8.77
CA GLY A 67 -13.00 -3.31 8.42
C GLY A 67 -13.55 -1.98 8.96
N ASP A 68 -12.78 -1.18 9.69
CA ASP A 68 -13.20 0.15 10.17
C ASP A 68 -12.73 1.23 9.16
N PRO A 69 -13.65 2.02 8.56
CA PRO A 69 -13.29 3.02 7.57
C PRO A 69 -12.67 4.30 8.16
N ASP A 70 -12.90 4.56 9.45
CA ASP A 70 -12.47 5.80 10.13
C ASP A 70 -11.18 5.59 10.92
N TRP A 71 -10.91 4.36 11.38
CA TRP A 71 -9.76 4.00 12.19
C TRP A 71 -8.99 2.83 11.59
N LEU A 72 -7.73 3.06 11.27
CA LEU A 72 -6.84 2.05 10.71
C LEU A 72 -5.89 1.52 11.76
N HIS A 73 -5.42 0.28 11.56
CA HIS A 73 -4.23 -0.21 12.22
C HIS A 73 -3.07 -0.32 11.24
N GLY A 74 -1.84 -0.17 11.74
CA GLY A 74 -0.68 -0.39 10.91
C GLY A 74 0.62 -0.48 11.68
N PHE A 75 1.65 -0.88 10.95
CA PHE A 75 3.03 -0.97 11.42
C PHE A 75 3.88 0.05 10.68
N ARG A 76 4.81 0.71 11.37
CA ARG A 76 5.79 1.58 10.70
C ARG A 76 6.72 0.74 9.85
N GLU A 77 6.91 1.14 8.61
CA GLU A 77 7.96 0.57 7.78
C GLU A 77 9.29 1.25 8.16
N HIS A 78 10.25 0.49 8.71
CA HIS A 78 11.59 1.00 8.98
C HIS A 78 12.49 0.83 7.76
N ASP A 79 13.38 1.79 7.54
CA ASP A 79 14.39 1.67 6.49
C ASP A 79 15.27 0.44 6.76
N ARG A 80 15.50 -0.35 5.72
CA ARG A 80 15.96 -1.76 5.81
C ARG A 80 17.35 -1.94 6.43
N THR A 81 18.07 -0.85 6.70
CA THR A 81 19.45 -0.82 7.17
C THR A 81 19.63 -1.24 8.63
N ASP A 82 18.57 -1.14 9.46
CA ASP A 82 18.63 -1.52 10.89
C ASP A 82 18.09 -2.93 11.18
N GLN A 83 17.73 -3.71 10.13
CA GLN A 83 17.05 -5.02 10.21
C GLN A 83 17.66 -6.05 11.18
N LEU A 84 18.91 -5.89 11.60
CA LEU A 84 19.57 -6.85 12.50
C LEU A 84 19.22 -6.63 13.99
N ILE A 85 18.57 -5.52 14.37
CA ILE A 85 18.13 -5.27 15.76
C ILE A 85 16.58 -5.21 15.89
N ILE A 86 15.82 -5.23 14.78
CA ILE A 86 14.36 -4.97 14.74
C ILE A 86 13.47 -6.24 14.80
N TYR A 87 13.99 -7.42 15.11
CA TYR A 87 13.15 -8.63 15.17
C TYR A 87 12.29 -8.78 16.44
N ARG A 88 12.06 -7.71 17.23
CA ARG A 88 11.40 -7.87 18.54
C ARG A 88 10.16 -7.05 18.84
N THR A 89 9.78 -5.97 18.15
CA THR A 89 8.57 -5.23 18.55
C THR A 89 8.07 -4.23 17.50
N GLU A 90 7.58 -4.70 16.35
CA GLU A 90 6.71 -3.85 15.54
C GLU A 90 5.42 -3.62 16.33
N GLN A 91 5.32 -2.47 17.00
CA GLN A 91 4.14 -2.11 17.76
C GLN A 91 3.01 -1.76 16.78
N LEU A 92 1.90 -2.48 16.88
CA LEU A 92 0.68 -2.13 16.15
C LEU A 92 0.18 -0.77 16.64
N ILE A 93 -0.04 0.17 15.72
CA ILE A 93 -0.53 1.51 16.02
C ILE A 93 -1.94 1.63 15.45
N THR A 94 -2.84 2.24 16.21
CA THR A 94 -4.20 2.56 15.77
C THR A 94 -4.31 4.07 15.58
N PHE A 95 -4.75 4.50 14.41
CA PHE A 95 -4.76 5.92 14.02
C PHE A 95 -5.94 6.24 13.09
N PRO A 96 -6.40 7.50 13.02
CA PRO A 96 -7.44 7.92 12.09
C PRO A 96 -7.03 7.66 10.63
N ALA A 97 -7.98 7.23 9.79
CA ALA A 97 -7.74 6.97 8.37
C ALA A 97 -7.20 8.21 7.63
N THR A 98 -7.59 9.40 8.08
CA THR A 98 -7.11 10.69 7.54
C THR A 98 -5.61 10.93 7.73
N CYS A 99 -4.95 10.19 8.63
CA CYS A 99 -3.52 10.34 8.89
C CYS A 99 -2.66 9.78 7.77
N VAL A 100 -3.20 8.92 6.91
CA VAL A 100 -2.43 8.28 5.84
C VAL A 100 -3.10 8.44 4.49
N ALA A 101 -2.31 8.34 3.43
CA ALA A 101 -2.83 8.21 2.08
C ALA A 101 -1.99 7.22 1.27
N LEU A 102 -2.67 6.54 0.35
CA LEU A 102 -2.06 5.57 -0.55
C LEU A 102 -1.20 6.29 -1.59
N VAL A 103 0.05 5.85 -1.74
CA VAL A 103 0.90 6.20 -2.89
C VAL A 103 0.52 5.29 -4.05
N GLN A 104 0.18 5.80 -5.23
CA GLN A 104 -0.11 4.95 -6.37
C GLN A 104 1.18 4.49 -7.08
N PRO A 105 1.16 3.40 -7.86
CA PRO A 105 2.32 2.97 -8.63
C PRO A 105 2.85 4.10 -9.54
N GLY A 106 4.16 4.33 -9.48
CA GLY A 106 4.82 5.40 -10.23
C GLY A 106 4.79 6.78 -9.55
N GLU A 107 4.06 6.94 -8.45
CA GLU A 107 4.07 8.19 -7.71
C GLU A 107 5.19 8.27 -6.67
N GLN A 108 5.62 9.50 -6.38
CA GLN A 108 6.56 9.82 -5.33
C GLN A 108 5.93 10.76 -4.31
N ALA A 109 5.83 10.32 -3.06
CA ALA A 109 5.40 11.19 -1.97
C ALA A 109 6.42 12.33 -1.77
N MET A 110 5.94 13.55 -1.73
CA MET A 110 6.70 14.78 -1.57
C MET A 110 6.02 15.71 -0.59
N LYS A 111 6.78 16.64 -0.01
CA LYS A 111 6.26 17.68 0.88
C LYS A 111 6.35 19.05 0.22
N ILE A 112 5.27 19.81 0.29
CA ILE A 112 5.22 21.18 -0.21
C ILE A 112 6.08 22.08 0.69
N LEU A 113 7.07 22.75 0.12
CA LEU A 113 8.00 23.61 0.88
C LEU A 113 7.52 25.06 1.01
N GLN A 114 6.72 25.51 0.04
CA GLN A 114 6.17 26.84 -0.04
C GLN A 114 4.72 26.77 -0.52
N ASN A 115 3.88 27.70 -0.09
CA ASN A 115 2.49 27.73 -0.54
C ASN A 115 2.42 27.93 -2.06
N VAL A 116 1.68 27.06 -2.75
CA VAL A 116 1.49 27.13 -4.21
C VAL A 116 0.04 27.47 -4.52
N ALA A 117 -0.18 28.50 -5.33
CA ALA A 117 -1.50 28.80 -5.89
C ALA A 117 -1.55 28.30 -7.33
N VAL A 118 -2.57 27.52 -7.67
CA VAL A 118 -2.81 27.01 -9.02
C VAL A 118 -4.15 27.59 -9.49
N PRO A 119 -4.13 28.82 -10.05
CA PRO A 119 -5.34 29.59 -10.32
C PRO A 119 -6.26 28.92 -11.34
N GLU A 120 -5.71 28.16 -12.30
CA GLU A 120 -6.43 27.49 -13.38
C GLU A 120 -7.49 26.51 -12.85
N ILE A 121 -7.20 25.87 -11.71
CA ILE A 121 -8.08 24.89 -11.05
C ILE A 121 -8.59 25.38 -9.69
N LYS A 122 -8.37 26.67 -9.37
CA LYS A 122 -8.74 27.28 -8.07
C LYS A 122 -8.24 26.48 -6.86
N LEU A 123 -7.06 25.84 -6.98
CA LEU A 123 -6.46 25.04 -5.93
C LEU A 123 -5.36 25.84 -5.23
N ARG A 124 -5.23 25.66 -3.92
CA ARG A 124 -4.11 26.16 -3.14
C ARG A 124 -3.51 25.02 -2.33
N LEU A 125 -2.22 24.79 -2.54
CA LEU A 125 -1.43 23.85 -1.76
C LEU A 125 -0.67 24.63 -0.70
N TYR A 126 -0.67 24.12 0.51
CA TYR A 126 -0.01 24.76 1.66
C TYR A 126 1.31 24.09 1.97
N ARG A 127 2.22 24.87 2.54
CA ARG A 127 3.46 24.37 3.13
C ARG A 127 3.17 23.20 4.08
N ASP A 128 4.08 22.24 4.06
CA ASP A 128 4.07 20.99 4.83
C ASP A 128 2.97 19.99 4.45
N GLN A 129 2.12 20.29 3.46
CA GLN A 129 1.23 19.28 2.90
C GLN A 129 2.01 18.21 2.14
N VAL A 130 1.62 16.96 2.35
CA VAL A 130 2.11 15.83 1.57
C VAL A 130 1.29 15.69 0.29
N VAL A 131 1.99 15.56 -0.83
CA VAL A 131 1.43 15.36 -2.17
C VAL A 131 2.16 14.20 -2.86
N PHE A 132 1.60 13.69 -3.94
CA PHE A 132 2.12 12.56 -4.69
C PHE A 132 2.50 13.02 -6.09
N ALA A 133 3.79 13.26 -6.33
CA ALA A 133 4.30 13.68 -7.63
C ALA A 133 4.30 12.51 -8.61
N GLN A 134 4.03 12.82 -9.89
CA GLN A 134 4.09 11.91 -11.03
C GLN A 134 5.36 12.23 -11.83
N PRO A 135 6.50 11.56 -11.58
CA PRO A 135 7.81 11.97 -12.11
C PRO A 135 7.90 11.97 -13.64
N ASP A 136 7.08 11.13 -14.29
CA ASP A 136 6.95 11.02 -15.75
C ASP A 136 6.30 12.25 -16.41
N THR A 137 5.64 13.11 -15.62
CA THR A 137 4.99 14.34 -16.11
C THR A 137 5.89 15.59 -16.03
N LEU A 138 7.15 15.43 -15.63
CA LEU A 138 8.09 16.53 -15.47
C LEU A 138 8.30 17.26 -16.80
N SER A 139 7.84 18.51 -16.87
CA SER A 139 7.96 19.37 -18.04
C SER A 139 8.01 20.84 -17.60
N ASP A 140 8.87 21.64 -18.26
CA ASP A 140 9.02 23.07 -17.97
C ASP A 140 9.22 23.40 -16.46
N GLY A 141 10.01 22.57 -15.76
CA GLY A 141 10.29 22.71 -14.33
C GLY A 141 9.09 22.44 -13.40
N LYS A 142 7.96 21.98 -13.94
CA LYS A 142 6.77 21.61 -13.19
C LYS A 142 6.52 20.10 -13.29
N VAL A 143 6.01 19.54 -12.21
CA VAL A 143 5.56 18.14 -12.14
C VAL A 143 4.08 18.12 -11.78
N THR A 144 3.32 17.19 -12.33
CA THR A 144 1.95 16.96 -11.90
C THR A 144 1.99 16.28 -10.54
N VAL A 145 1.24 16.81 -9.57
CA VAL A 145 1.06 16.20 -8.26
C VAL A 145 -0.41 15.86 -8.05
N ARG A 146 -0.66 14.74 -7.37
CA ARG A 146 -1.95 14.35 -6.82
C ARG A 146 -1.99 14.70 -5.34
N THR A 147 -3.09 15.30 -4.88
CA THR A 147 -3.35 15.54 -3.46
C THR A 147 -3.97 14.31 -2.79
N ALA A 148 -3.99 14.26 -1.46
CA ALA A 148 -4.68 13.20 -0.72
C ALA A 148 -6.17 13.08 -1.08
N HIS A 149 -6.80 14.18 -1.52
CA HIS A 149 -8.19 14.23 -1.99
C HIS A 149 -8.34 13.94 -3.50
N ASN A 150 -7.29 13.41 -4.15
CA ASN A 150 -7.28 13.07 -5.58
C ASN A 150 -7.50 14.25 -6.55
N ALA A 151 -7.24 15.48 -6.11
CA ALA A 151 -7.10 16.61 -7.03
C ALA A 151 -5.68 16.63 -7.62
N PHE A 152 -5.57 16.93 -8.92
CA PHE A 152 -4.30 16.99 -9.64
C PHE A 152 -3.92 18.43 -9.97
N ALA A 153 -2.63 18.75 -9.86
CA ALA A 153 -2.15 20.11 -10.11
C ALA A 153 -0.69 20.12 -10.60
N PRO A 154 -0.33 20.98 -11.56
CA PRO A 154 1.07 21.23 -11.89
C PRO A 154 1.74 22.03 -10.75
N CYS A 155 2.84 21.52 -10.23
CA CYS A 155 3.61 22.17 -9.16
C CYS A 155 5.07 22.36 -9.58
N PRO A 156 5.67 23.53 -9.28
CA PRO A 156 7.09 23.74 -9.51
C PRO A 156 7.94 22.90 -8.55
N LEU A 157 9.12 22.46 -9.01
CA LEU A 157 10.10 21.73 -8.19
C LEU A 157 11.11 22.63 -7.45
N THR A 158 11.03 23.96 -7.66
CA THR A 158 11.94 24.98 -7.13
C THR A 158 11.51 25.55 -5.79
#